data_AF-A0A259H8H4-F1
#
_entry.id   AF-A0A259H8H4-F1
#
_cell.length_a   1.000
_cell.length_b   1.000
_cell.length_c   1.000
_cell.angle_alpha   90.00
_cell.angle_beta   90.00
_cell.angle_gamma   90.00
#
_symmetry.space_group_name_H-M   'P 1'
#
loop_
_entity.id
_entity.type
_entity.pdbx_description
1 polymer ?
#
loop_
_entity_poly.entity_id
_entity_poly.type
_entity_poly.pdbx_seq_one_letter_code
_entity_poly.pdbx_strand_id
1 'polypeptide(L)'
;KTNDYSVPVAWGHQEVWIRAYVDEVVIGCRSEVIARHPRCYAREEVVFDPLHYLPLIEQKINAFDQAAPLQGWDLPEAFTTLQRLMEGRMHKHGRREYVQVLRLLETFTLADLQAAVEQAIDLGAIGFDAVKHLVLCRIERVPPRLDLDVYPFLPRTTVEKTFARAYLSLLSDRQEAA
;
A
#
# COMPACT_ATOMS: atom_id res chain seq x y z
N LYS A 1 -27.50 -8.35 -21.44
CA LYS A 1 -27.76 -8.17 -19.99
C LYS A 1 -27.18 -9.37 -19.28
N THR A 2 -25.86 -9.48 -19.22
CA THR A 2 -25.26 -10.76 -18.86
C THR A 2 -23.96 -10.64 -18.09
N ASN A 3 -23.22 -9.54 -18.25
CA ASN A 3 -21.97 -9.34 -17.51
C ASN A 3 -22.21 -8.36 -16.37
N ASP A 4 -21.58 -8.65 -15.23
CA ASP A 4 -21.60 -7.83 -14.04
C ASP A 4 -20.30 -7.03 -13.96
N TYR A 5 -20.41 -5.75 -13.61
CA TYR A 5 -19.27 -4.86 -13.48
C TYR A 5 -19.25 -4.32 -12.06
N SER A 6 -18.10 -4.43 -11.39
CA SER A 6 -17.95 -3.94 -10.03
C SER A 6 -18.07 -2.41 -9.94
N VAL A 7 -18.50 -1.93 -8.77
CA VAL A 7 -18.56 -0.49 -8.42
C VAL A 7 -17.96 -0.29 -7.03
N PRO A 8 -17.43 0.90 -6.70
CA PRO A 8 -16.86 1.15 -5.38
C PRO A 8 -17.89 0.89 -4.27
N VAL A 9 -17.46 0.23 -3.18
CA VAL A 9 -18.35 -0.18 -2.08
C VAL A 9 -19.14 0.98 -1.46
N ALA A 10 -18.63 2.21 -1.51
CA ALA A 10 -19.32 3.41 -1.06
C ALA A 10 -20.68 3.64 -1.76
N TRP A 11 -20.85 3.11 -2.98
CA TRP A 11 -22.07 3.22 -3.78
C TRP A 11 -22.94 1.96 -3.74
N GLY A 12 -22.64 1.02 -2.84
CA GLY A 12 -23.44 -0.19 -2.66
C GLY A 12 -24.91 0.13 -2.38
N HIS A 13 -25.82 -0.67 -2.96
CA HIS A 13 -27.28 -0.54 -2.83
C HIS A 13 -27.87 0.78 -3.35
N GLN A 14 -27.12 1.59 -4.10
CA GLN A 14 -27.65 2.78 -4.76
C GLN A 14 -28.08 2.47 -6.19
N GLU A 15 -29.11 3.16 -6.67
CA GLU A 15 -29.46 3.11 -8.09
C GLU A 15 -28.38 3.82 -8.91
N VAL A 16 -27.93 3.13 -9.96
CA VAL A 16 -26.91 3.61 -10.88
C VAL A 16 -27.46 3.63 -12.30
N TRP A 17 -26.96 4.56 -13.11
CA TRP A 17 -27.17 4.53 -14.55
C TRP A 17 -25.91 3.96 -15.23
N ILE A 18 -26.12 3.32 -16.38
CA ILE A 18 -25.06 2.67 -17.14
C ILE A 18 -25.09 3.22 -18.57
N ARG A 19 -23.94 3.62 -19.08
CA ARG A 19 -23.72 3.94 -20.49
C ARG A 19 -22.71 2.94 -21.05
N ALA A 20 -23.14 2.14 -22.01
CA ALA A 20 -22.30 1.13 -22.66
C ALA A 20 -21.87 1.62 -24.05
N TYR A 21 -20.60 1.96 -24.19
CA TYR A 21 -19.93 2.33 -25.44
C TYR A 21 -19.34 1.08 -26.10
N VAL A 22 -18.72 1.24 -27.27
CA VAL A 22 -18.14 0.10 -28.01
C VAL A 22 -16.97 -0.52 -27.23
N ASP A 23 -16.15 0.31 -26.62
CA ASP A 23 -14.91 -0.04 -25.93
C ASP A 23 -15.04 -0.04 -24.40
N GLU A 24 -15.88 0.81 -23.83
CA GLU A 24 -16.04 0.94 -22.38
C GLU A 24 -17.49 0.87 -21.88
N VAL A 25 -17.64 0.51 -20.61
CA VAL A 25 -18.87 0.63 -19.83
C VAL A 25 -18.62 1.67 -18.74
N VAL A 26 -19.41 2.74 -18.76
CA VAL A 26 -19.37 3.82 -17.78
C VAL A 26 -20.57 3.70 -16.85
N ILE A 27 -20.28 3.64 -15.56
CA ILE A 27 -21.29 3.52 -14.51
C ILE A 27 -21.27 4.82 -13.71
N GLY A 28 -22.45 5.41 -13.52
CA GLY A 28 -22.60 6.62 -12.74
C GLY A 28 -23.72 6.53 -11.72
N CYS A 29 -23.60 7.30 -10.65
CA CYS A 29 -24.63 7.49 -9.66
C CYS A 29 -24.94 8.98 -9.57
N ARG A 30 -26.22 9.34 -9.63
CA ARG A 30 -26.67 10.74 -9.69
C ARG A 30 -25.98 11.49 -10.85
N SER A 31 -25.20 12.53 -10.56
CA SER A 31 -24.47 13.34 -11.54
C SER A 31 -22.99 12.97 -11.69
N GLU A 32 -22.53 11.91 -11.03
CA GLU A 32 -21.11 11.55 -10.96
C GLU A 32 -20.84 10.19 -11.63
N VAL A 33 -19.70 10.07 -12.32
CA VAL A 33 -19.20 8.80 -12.83
C VAL A 33 -18.43 8.10 -11.72
N ILE A 34 -18.84 6.90 -11.36
CA ILE A 34 -18.29 6.16 -10.20
C ILE A 34 -17.37 5.01 -10.60
N ALA A 35 -17.48 4.51 -11.83
CA ALA A 35 -16.64 3.42 -12.34
C ALA A 35 -16.59 3.44 -13.88
N ARG A 36 -15.46 2.98 -14.42
CA ARG A 36 -15.24 2.76 -15.85
C ARG A 36 -14.59 1.41 -16.04
N HIS A 37 -15.10 0.63 -16.98
CA HIS A 37 -14.61 -0.72 -17.27
C HIS A 37 -14.42 -0.92 -18.76
N PRO A 38 -13.39 -1.65 -19.21
CA PRO A 38 -13.34 -2.18 -20.56
C PRO A 38 -14.57 -3.06 -20.83
N ARG A 39 -15.14 -2.95 -22.03
CA ARG A 39 -16.33 -3.74 -22.38
C ARG A 39 -15.97 -5.21 -22.56
N CYS A 40 -16.61 -6.07 -21.77
CA CYS A 40 -16.54 -7.51 -21.92
C CYS A 40 -17.64 -8.02 -22.87
N TYR A 41 -17.25 -8.80 -23.88
CA TYR A 41 -18.15 -9.41 -24.87
C TYR A 41 -18.52 -10.88 -24.57
N ALA A 42 -17.91 -11.47 -23.54
CA ALA A 42 -18.31 -12.79 -23.05
C ALA A 42 -19.69 -12.72 -22.37
N ARG A 43 -20.15 -13.84 -21.77
CA ARG A 43 -21.46 -13.95 -21.12
C ARG A 43 -21.28 -14.45 -19.70
N GLU A 44 -22.05 -13.87 -18.77
CA GLU A 44 -22.09 -14.27 -17.36
C GLU A 44 -20.75 -14.03 -16.65
N GLU A 45 -19.95 -13.10 -17.19
CA GLU A 45 -18.67 -12.71 -16.60
C GLU A 45 -18.85 -11.62 -15.55
N VAL A 46 -18.05 -11.70 -14.48
CA VAL A 46 -17.95 -10.66 -13.47
C VAL A 46 -16.61 -9.95 -13.61
N VAL A 47 -16.66 -8.67 -13.98
CA VAL A 47 -15.49 -7.82 -14.16
C VAL A 47 -15.22 -7.05 -12.87
N PHE A 48 -14.16 -7.46 -12.18
CA PHE A 48 -13.71 -6.82 -10.95
C PHE A 48 -12.69 -5.73 -11.21
N ASP A 49 -12.84 -4.61 -10.50
CA ASP A 49 -11.75 -3.70 -10.19
C ASP A 49 -11.36 -3.94 -8.72
N PRO A 50 -10.12 -4.39 -8.45
CA PRO A 50 -9.61 -4.62 -7.09
C PRO A 50 -9.84 -3.43 -6.14
N LEU A 51 -9.67 -2.20 -6.63
CA LEU A 51 -9.73 -0.98 -5.82
C LEU A 51 -11.12 -0.77 -5.22
N HIS A 52 -12.18 -1.20 -5.91
CA HIS A 52 -13.54 -1.07 -5.43
C HIS A 52 -13.80 -1.78 -4.09
N TYR A 53 -13.03 -2.83 -3.78
CA TYR A 53 -13.24 -3.70 -2.63
C TYR A 53 -12.26 -3.44 -1.47
N LEU A 54 -11.16 -2.71 -1.70
CA LEU A 54 -10.15 -2.47 -0.67
C LEU A 54 -10.70 -1.85 0.62
N PRO A 55 -11.65 -0.88 0.59
CA PRO A 55 -12.25 -0.35 1.83
C PRO A 55 -12.98 -1.42 2.65
N LEU A 56 -13.65 -2.37 1.99
CA LEU A 56 -14.35 -3.47 2.64
C LEU A 56 -13.36 -4.49 3.23
N ILE A 57 -12.28 -4.76 2.49
CA ILE A 57 -11.23 -5.69 2.90
C ILE A 57 -10.45 -5.13 4.10
N GLU A 58 -10.20 -3.82 4.16
CA GLU A 58 -9.57 -3.20 5.33
C GLU A 58 -10.41 -3.41 6.61
N GLN A 59 -11.74 -3.35 6.51
CA GLN A 59 -12.64 -3.64 7.63
C GLN A 59 -12.68 -5.14 7.99
N LYS A 60 -12.61 -6.02 6.99
CA LYS A 60 -12.68 -7.48 7.12
C LYS A 60 -11.38 -8.14 6.65
N ILE A 61 -10.27 -7.84 7.33
CA ILE A 61 -8.94 -8.24 6.88
C ILE A 61 -8.75 -9.76 6.70
N ASN A 62 -9.51 -10.57 7.43
CA ASN A 62 -9.44 -12.04 7.31
C ASN A 62 -9.95 -12.54 5.94
N ALA A 63 -10.64 -11.71 5.16
CA ALA A 63 -11.09 -12.05 3.81
C ALA A 63 -10.03 -11.76 2.72
N PHE A 64 -8.91 -11.12 3.08
CA PHE A 64 -7.88 -10.68 2.13
C PHE A 64 -7.39 -11.83 1.23
N ASP A 65 -7.01 -12.96 1.81
CA ASP A 65 -6.47 -14.12 1.09
C ASP A 65 -7.50 -14.81 0.17
N GLN A 66 -8.80 -14.62 0.46
CA GLN A 66 -9.91 -15.29 -0.24
C GLN A 66 -10.68 -14.34 -1.16
N ALA A 67 -10.29 -13.08 -1.25
CA ALA A 67 -11.00 -12.07 -2.02
C ALA A 67 -10.84 -12.35 -3.52
N ALA A 68 -11.90 -12.84 -4.17
CA ALA A 68 -11.93 -13.06 -5.62
C ALA A 68 -11.46 -11.83 -6.45
N PRO A 69 -11.81 -10.57 -6.08
CA PRO A 69 -11.33 -9.38 -6.80
C PRO A 69 -9.81 -9.19 -6.76
N LEU A 70 -9.11 -9.74 -5.77
CA LEU A 70 -7.65 -9.62 -5.64
C LEU A 70 -6.90 -10.78 -6.29
N GLN A 71 -7.59 -11.85 -6.69
CA GLN A 71 -6.97 -13.01 -7.32
C GLN A 71 -6.51 -12.65 -8.73
N GLY A 72 -5.24 -12.96 -9.04
CA GLY A 72 -4.66 -12.66 -10.35
C GLY A 72 -4.44 -11.17 -10.62
N TRP A 73 -4.47 -10.33 -9.58
CA TRP A 73 -4.11 -8.92 -9.73
C TRP A 73 -2.62 -8.80 -10.05
N ASP A 74 -2.32 -8.34 -11.27
CA ASP A 74 -0.96 -8.15 -11.76
C ASP A 74 -0.32 -6.91 -11.11
N LEU A 75 0.40 -7.15 -10.01
CA LEU A 75 1.17 -6.15 -9.29
C LEU A 75 2.67 -6.43 -9.43
N PRO A 76 3.51 -5.38 -9.46
CA PRO A 76 4.96 -5.55 -9.43
C PRO A 76 5.43 -6.40 -8.24
N GLU A 77 6.49 -7.19 -8.44
CA GLU A 77 7.03 -8.14 -7.44
C GLU A 77 7.37 -7.47 -6.09
N ALA A 78 7.72 -6.17 -6.12
CA ALA A 78 7.97 -5.36 -4.94
C ALA A 78 6.79 -5.39 -3.93
N PHE A 79 5.54 -5.44 -4.41
CA PHE A 79 4.36 -5.52 -3.55
C PHE A 79 4.25 -6.87 -2.84
N THR A 80 4.49 -7.97 -3.54
CA THR A 80 4.54 -9.31 -2.93
C THR A 80 5.65 -9.41 -1.88
N THR A 81 6.80 -8.81 -2.16
CA THR A 81 7.92 -8.73 -1.21
C THR A 81 7.54 -7.93 0.03
N LEU A 82 6.94 -6.75 -0.15
CA LEU A 82 6.45 -5.92 0.95
C LEU A 82 5.42 -6.66 1.81
N GLN A 83 4.45 -7.34 1.19
CA GLN A 83 3.44 -8.12 1.89
C GLN A 83 4.07 -9.15 2.83
N ARG A 84 5.02 -9.96 2.31
CA ARG A 84 5.72 -10.97 3.09
C ARG A 84 6.49 -10.37 4.26
N LEU A 85 7.16 -9.24 4.03
CA LEU A 85 7.92 -8.52 5.08
C LEU A 85 7.00 -7.97 6.18
N MET A 86 5.88 -7.35 5.79
CA MET A 86 4.88 -6.83 6.74
C MET A 86 4.23 -7.95 7.55
N GLU A 87 3.81 -9.05 6.90
CA GLU A 87 3.22 -10.21 7.58
C GLU A 87 4.21 -10.91 8.51
N GLY A 88 5.47 -11.02 8.11
CA GLY A 88 6.53 -11.60 8.94
C GLY A 88 6.82 -10.77 10.19
N ARG A 89 6.78 -9.44 10.09
CA ARG A 89 7.09 -8.52 11.21
C ARG A 89 5.90 -8.23 12.13
N MET A 90 4.69 -8.12 11.56
CA MET A 90 3.51 -7.56 12.25
C MET A 90 2.27 -8.47 12.18
N HIS A 91 2.37 -9.66 11.58
CA HIS A 91 1.30 -10.65 11.47
C HIS A 91 -0.02 -10.04 10.93
N LYS A 92 -1.10 -10.08 11.72
CA LYS A 92 -2.42 -9.53 11.35
C LYS A 92 -2.38 -8.01 11.12
N HIS A 93 -1.57 -7.28 11.87
CA HIS A 93 -1.39 -5.84 11.66
C HIS A 93 -0.68 -5.57 10.33
N GLY A 94 0.30 -6.39 9.98
CA GLY A 94 1.02 -6.29 8.71
C GLY A 94 0.11 -6.43 7.49
N ARG A 95 -0.85 -7.37 7.53
CA ARG A 95 -1.85 -7.50 6.45
C ARG A 95 -2.70 -6.24 6.30
N ARG A 96 -3.13 -5.66 7.43
CA ARG A 96 -3.94 -4.45 7.42
C ARG A 96 -3.16 -3.27 6.83
N GLU A 97 -1.91 -3.08 7.24
CA GLU A 97 -1.04 -2.05 6.67
C GLU A 97 -0.78 -2.28 5.18
N TYR A 98 -0.59 -3.52 4.76
CA TYR A 98 -0.44 -3.84 3.34
C TYR A 98 -1.68 -3.45 2.54
N VAL A 99 -2.89 -3.73 3.04
CA VAL A 99 -4.13 -3.26 2.40
C VAL A 99 -4.17 -1.73 2.37
N GLN A 100 -3.73 -1.03 3.43
CA GLN A 100 -3.63 0.43 3.44
C GLN A 100 -2.64 0.95 2.39
N VAL A 101 -1.52 0.25 2.16
CA VAL A 101 -0.59 0.55 1.07
C VAL A 101 -1.26 0.36 -0.28
N LEU A 102 -2.00 -0.73 -0.51
CA LEU A 102 -2.74 -0.93 -1.76
C LEU A 102 -3.78 0.17 -1.99
N ARG A 103 -4.43 0.67 -0.93
CA ARG A 103 -5.37 1.78 -1.00
C ARG A 103 -4.74 3.10 -1.43
N LEU A 104 -3.41 3.25 -1.35
CA LEU A 104 -2.72 4.42 -1.90
C LEU A 104 -2.92 4.53 -3.43
N LEU A 105 -3.21 3.42 -4.12
CA LEU A 105 -3.56 3.42 -5.54
C LEU A 105 -4.90 4.12 -5.86
N GLU A 106 -5.74 4.38 -4.85
CA GLU A 106 -6.95 5.20 -5.01
C GLU A 106 -6.60 6.66 -5.33
N THR A 107 -5.39 7.12 -4.95
CA THR A 107 -4.95 8.53 -5.09
C THR A 107 -3.68 8.68 -5.92
N PHE A 108 -2.78 7.70 -5.88
CA PHE A 108 -1.46 7.77 -6.49
C PHE A 108 -1.31 6.79 -7.65
N THR A 109 -0.38 7.10 -8.57
CA THR A 109 -0.10 6.22 -9.70
C THR A 109 0.62 4.96 -9.24
N LEU A 110 0.40 3.85 -9.96
CA LEU A 110 1.10 2.59 -9.69
C LEU A 110 2.63 2.75 -9.76
N ALA A 111 3.13 3.54 -10.70
CA ALA A 111 4.57 3.78 -10.88
C ALA A 111 5.18 4.53 -9.69
N ASP A 112 4.51 5.56 -9.18
CA ASP A 112 5.01 6.31 -8.02
C ASP A 112 4.96 5.48 -6.74
N LEU A 113 3.89 4.68 -6.56
CA LEU A 113 3.76 3.79 -5.43
C LEU A 113 4.79 2.66 -5.49
N GLN A 114 5.00 2.04 -6.65
CA GLN A 114 6.01 0.98 -6.83
C GLN A 114 7.39 1.49 -6.42
N ALA A 115 7.81 2.65 -6.93
CA ALA A 115 9.12 3.22 -6.61
C ALA A 115 9.27 3.52 -5.11
N ALA A 116 8.20 3.99 -4.45
CA ALA A 116 8.20 4.22 -3.02
C ALA A 116 8.25 2.92 -2.21
N VAL A 117 7.59 1.86 -2.67
CA VAL A 117 7.66 0.53 -2.05
C VAL A 117 9.06 -0.08 -2.17
N GLU A 118 9.68 -0.01 -3.35
CA GLU A 118 11.07 -0.44 -3.56
C GLU A 118 12.02 0.31 -2.62
N GLN A 119 11.89 1.64 -2.55
CA GLN A 119 12.68 2.46 -1.64
C GLN A 119 12.43 2.13 -0.16
N ALA A 120 11.19 1.84 0.23
CA ALA A 120 10.85 1.43 1.60
C ALA A 120 11.51 0.11 1.99
N ILE A 121 11.55 -0.85 1.05
CA ILE A 121 12.23 -2.14 1.22
C ILE A 121 13.74 -1.93 1.38
N ASP A 122 14.36 -1.12 0.52
CA ASP A 122 15.80 -0.82 0.57
C ASP A 122 16.21 -0.15 1.90
N LEU A 123 15.35 0.73 2.42
CA LEU A 123 15.57 1.41 3.70
C LEU A 123 15.23 0.55 4.93
N GLY A 124 14.60 -0.62 4.74
CA GLY A 124 14.06 -1.45 5.83
C GLY A 124 12.89 -0.79 6.59
N ALA A 125 12.31 0.27 6.03
CA ALA A 125 11.21 1.05 6.60
C ALA A 125 9.85 0.52 6.12
N ILE A 126 9.55 -0.74 6.48
CA ILE A 126 8.43 -1.53 5.94
C ILE A 126 7.05 -1.26 6.58
N GLY A 127 6.74 -0.03 6.95
CA GLY A 127 5.44 0.36 7.52
C GLY A 127 4.60 1.20 6.56
N PHE A 128 3.27 1.19 6.74
CA PHE A 128 2.36 2.01 5.92
C PHE A 128 2.76 3.50 5.89
N ASP A 129 3.03 4.09 7.06
CA ASP A 129 3.38 5.51 7.16
C ASP A 129 4.67 5.86 6.42
N ALA A 130 5.65 4.95 6.42
CA ALA A 130 6.90 5.13 5.70
C ALA A 130 6.67 5.11 4.18
N VAL A 131 5.93 4.12 3.67
CA VAL A 131 5.59 4.05 2.23
C VAL A 131 4.80 5.29 1.81
N LYS A 132 3.78 5.67 2.58
CA LYS A 132 2.99 6.89 2.32
C LYS A 132 3.86 8.14 2.28
N HIS A 133 4.79 8.28 3.24
CA HIS A 133 5.71 9.40 3.27
C HIS A 133 6.63 9.44 2.03
N LEU A 134 7.18 8.30 1.62
CA LEU A 134 8.05 8.20 0.44
C LEU A 134 7.31 8.56 -0.85
N VAL A 135 6.06 8.10 -1.01
CA VAL A 135 5.20 8.49 -2.14
C VAL A 135 4.98 10.00 -2.17
N LEU A 136 4.65 10.60 -1.02
CA LEU A 136 4.44 12.05 -0.91
C LEU A 136 5.72 12.83 -1.26
N CYS A 137 6.87 12.44 -0.69
CA CYS A 137 8.15 13.07 -1.01
C CYS A 137 8.48 13.02 -2.51
N ARG A 138 8.15 11.90 -3.16
CA ARG A 138 8.37 11.72 -4.60
C ARG A 138 7.53 12.68 -5.44
N ILE A 139 6.27 12.89 -5.05
CA ILE A 139 5.32 13.74 -5.76
C ILE A 139 5.63 15.22 -5.52
N GLU A 140 5.84 15.59 -4.26
CA GLU A 140 6.10 16.97 -3.87
C GLU A 140 7.49 17.43 -4.34
N ARG A 141 8.44 16.51 -4.54
CA ARG A 141 9.84 16.80 -4.92
C ARG A 141 10.52 17.82 -3.99
N VAL A 142 10.03 17.93 -2.76
CA VAL A 142 10.61 18.83 -1.76
C VAL A 142 11.86 18.13 -1.22
N PRO A 143 13.06 18.74 -1.35
CA PRO A 143 14.25 18.16 -0.77
C PRO A 143 14.05 18.03 0.75
N PRO A 144 14.56 16.95 1.38
CA PRO A 144 14.48 16.80 2.82
C PRO A 144 15.09 18.06 3.45
N ARG A 145 14.29 18.79 4.23
CA ARG A 145 14.68 20.10 4.79
C ARG A 145 15.78 20.01 5.84
N LEU A 146 16.28 18.81 6.15
CA LEU A 146 17.36 18.60 7.10
C LEU A 146 18.70 18.64 6.37
N ASP A 147 19.15 19.85 6.06
CA ASP A 147 20.54 20.09 5.68
C ASP A 147 21.34 20.42 6.94
N LEU A 148 22.10 19.42 7.43
CA LEU A 148 22.95 19.56 8.61
C LEU A 148 24.16 20.49 8.35
N ASP A 149 24.49 20.75 7.09
CA ASP A 149 25.60 21.64 6.72
C ASP A 149 25.24 23.14 6.91
N VAL A 150 23.95 23.47 7.02
CA VAL A 150 23.47 24.85 7.27
C VAL A 150 23.50 25.23 8.75
N TYR A 151 23.85 24.30 9.64
CA TYR A 151 23.88 24.53 11.09
C TYR A 151 25.33 24.58 11.61
N PRO A 152 26.04 25.72 11.49
CA PRO A 152 27.46 25.84 11.86
C PRO A 152 27.73 25.65 13.35
N PHE A 153 26.71 25.75 14.19
CA PHE A 153 26.79 25.51 15.64
C PHE A 153 26.47 24.05 16.03
N LEU A 154 26.04 23.21 15.08
CA LEU A 154 25.81 21.80 15.38
C LEU A 154 27.18 21.11 15.56
N PRO A 155 27.46 20.50 16.71
CA PRO A 155 28.70 19.75 16.87
C PRO A 155 28.72 18.61 15.85
N ARG A 156 29.80 18.54 15.06
CA ARG A 156 30.05 17.42 14.16
C ARG A 156 30.39 16.19 14.98
N THR A 157 29.36 15.47 15.40
CA THR A 157 29.53 14.24 16.17
C THR A 157 29.81 13.10 15.21
N THR A 158 31.04 12.62 15.15
CA THR A 158 31.36 11.33 14.52
C THR A 158 30.83 10.24 15.43
N VAL A 159 29.59 9.80 15.20
CA VAL A 159 29.01 8.67 15.91
C VAL A 159 29.60 7.40 15.30
N GLU A 160 30.50 6.73 16.02
CA GLU A 160 30.96 5.40 15.61
C GLU A 160 29.77 4.45 15.54
N LYS A 161 29.77 3.53 14.57
CA LYS A 161 28.71 2.52 14.45
C LYS A 161 28.64 1.72 15.75
N THR A 162 27.47 1.69 16.37
CA THR A 162 27.24 0.90 17.58
C THR A 162 27.53 -0.58 17.32
N PHE A 163 28.60 -1.09 17.90
CA PHE A 163 28.91 -2.52 17.88
C PHE A 163 28.07 -3.23 18.94
N ALA A 164 26.97 -3.88 18.51
CA ALA A 164 26.06 -4.59 19.41
C ALA A 164 26.77 -5.58 20.35
N ARG A 165 27.88 -6.20 19.90
CA ARG A 165 28.72 -7.09 20.74
C ARG A 165 29.31 -6.41 21.99
N ALA A 166 29.52 -5.10 21.97
CA ALA A 166 30.07 -4.37 23.11
C ALA A 166 29.14 -4.42 24.33
N TYR A 167 27.82 -4.52 24.11
CA TYR A 167 26.83 -4.64 25.17
C TYR A 167 26.84 -6.00 25.88
N LEU A 168 27.45 -7.04 25.28
CA LEU A 168 27.59 -8.35 25.93
C LEU A 168 28.44 -8.27 27.20
N SER A 169 29.35 -7.29 27.30
CA SER A 169 30.14 -7.02 28.52
C SER A 169 29.28 -6.65 29.73
N LEU A 170 28.10 -6.07 29.52
CA LEU A 170 27.16 -5.72 30.59
C LEU A 170 26.39 -6.94 31.13
N LEU A 171 26.45 -8.08 30.44
CA LEU A 171 25.84 -9.33 30.88
C LEU A 171 26.82 -10.17 31.73
N SER A 172 28.14 -9.98 31.56
CA SER A 172 29.17 -10.71 32.30
C SER A 172 29.34 -10.24 33.76
N ASP A 173 29.12 -8.96 34.05
CA ASP A 173 29.24 -8.41 35.43
C ASP A 173 28.17 -8.95 36.40
N ARG A 174 27.15 -9.66 35.89
CA ARG A 174 26.10 -10.28 36.72
C ARG A 174 26.43 -11.69 37.23
N GLN A 175 27.55 -12.29 36.80
CA GLN A 175 27.92 -13.66 37.19
C GLN A 175 28.92 -13.75 38.36
N GLU A 176 29.59 -12.66 38.75
CA GLU A 176 30.55 -12.67 39.87
C GLU A 176 29.93 -12.34 41.25
N ALA A 177 28.61 -12.13 41.31
CA ALA A 177 27.88 -11.80 42.55
C ALA A 177 26.99 -12.94 43.08
N ALA A 178 27.30 -14.21 42.76
CA ALA A 178 26.58 -15.40 43.24
C ALA A 178 27.49 -16.34 44.01
#